data_AF-A0A227J9I1-F1
#
_entry.id   AF-A0A227J9I1-F1
#
_cell.length_a   1.000
_cell.length_b   1.000
_cell.length_c   1.000
_cell.angle_alpha   90.00
_cell.angle_beta   90.00
_cell.angle_gamma   90.00
#
_symmetry.space_group_name_H-M   'P 1'
#
loop_
_entity.id
_entity.type
_entity.pdbx_description
1 polymer ?
#
loop_
_entity_poly.entity_id
_entity_poly.type
_entity_poly.pdbx_seq_one_letter_code
_entity_poly.pdbx_strand_id
1 'polypeptide(L)'
;MVMTLTLMHRMSALQITEINIMSVTADQVHGVVQALTQSSDTLFLLLGAIMVFLMHAGFAFLEVGTVRQKNQVNALVKIIADFGISAIAYFFIGYWVAYGGT
;
A
#
# COMPACT_ATOMS: atom_id res chain seq x y z
N MET A 1 0.43 -59.65 -18.10
CA MET A 1 -0.40 -58.58 -18.68
C MET A 1 -1.07 -57.70 -17.63
N VAL A 2 -1.72 -58.27 -16.59
CA VAL A 2 -2.36 -57.49 -15.51
C VAL A 2 -1.38 -56.63 -14.70
N MET A 3 -0.17 -57.12 -14.39
CA MET A 3 0.84 -56.37 -13.61
C MET A 3 1.39 -55.13 -14.33
N THR A 4 1.49 -55.16 -15.67
CA THR A 4 1.99 -54.02 -16.47
C THR A 4 0.97 -52.88 -16.50
N LEU A 5 -0.33 -53.20 -16.46
CA LEU A 5 -1.41 -52.21 -16.45
C LEU A 5 -1.56 -51.52 -15.08
N THR A 6 -1.39 -52.25 -13.97
CA THR A 6 -1.37 -51.66 -12.62
C THR A 6 -0.15 -50.77 -12.39
N LEU A 7 1.02 -51.12 -12.95
CA LEU A 7 2.21 -50.26 -12.90
C LEU A 7 2.01 -48.95 -13.70
N MET A 8 1.33 -49.00 -14.85
CA MET A 8 1.02 -47.81 -15.64
C MET A 8 0.09 -46.84 -14.88
N HIS A 9 -0.93 -47.36 -14.18
CA HIS A 9 -1.84 -46.53 -13.38
C HIS A 9 -1.17 -45.94 -12.13
N ARG A 10 -0.27 -46.70 -11.48
CA ARG A 10 0.55 -46.20 -10.35
C ARG A 10 1.51 -45.10 -10.81
N MET A 11 2.04 -45.19 -12.04
CA MET A 11 2.95 -44.21 -12.64
C MET A 11 2.24 -42.89 -12.99
N SER A 12 1.01 -42.95 -13.53
CA SER A 12 0.19 -41.74 -13.77
C SER A 12 -0.20 -41.02 -12.48
N ALA A 13 -0.47 -41.76 -11.39
CA ALA A 13 -0.76 -41.17 -10.08
C ALA A 13 0.47 -40.49 -9.43
N LEU A 14 1.68 -40.99 -9.73
CA LEU A 14 2.94 -40.40 -9.27
C LEU A 14 3.22 -39.06 -9.94
N GLN A 15 2.98 -38.96 -11.26
CA GLN A 15 3.08 -37.69 -11.99
C GLN A 15 2.07 -36.66 -11.48
N ILE A 16 0.83 -37.05 -11.20
CA ILE A 16 -0.20 -36.12 -10.67
C ILE A 16 0.16 -35.65 -9.26
N THR A 17 0.74 -36.52 -8.43
CA THR A 17 1.24 -36.14 -7.10
C THR A 17 2.41 -35.17 -7.19
N GLU A 18 3.40 -35.40 -8.07
CA GLU A 18 4.51 -34.44 -8.27
C GLU A 18 4.05 -33.09 -8.82
N ILE A 19 3.09 -33.08 -9.76
CA ILE A 19 2.50 -31.83 -10.27
C ILE A 19 1.81 -31.04 -9.15
N ASN A 20 1.11 -31.73 -8.23
CA ASN A 20 0.43 -31.09 -7.10
C ASN A 20 1.44 -30.52 -6.08
N ILE A 21 2.55 -31.21 -5.84
CA ILE A 21 3.64 -30.71 -4.97
C ILE A 21 4.33 -29.50 -5.61
N MET A 22 4.57 -29.52 -6.92
CA MET A 22 5.15 -28.40 -7.66
C MET A 22 4.22 -27.18 -7.72
N SER A 23 2.90 -27.38 -7.86
CA SER A 23 1.93 -26.27 -7.81
C SER A 23 1.81 -25.67 -6.41
N VAL A 24 1.73 -26.50 -5.36
CA VAL A 24 1.68 -26.03 -3.97
C VAL A 24 2.93 -25.23 -3.63
N THR A 25 4.13 -25.70 -3.99
CA THR A 25 5.38 -24.97 -3.76
C THR A 25 5.46 -23.68 -4.59
N ALA A 26 4.99 -23.68 -5.84
CA ALA A 26 4.93 -22.47 -6.66
C ALA A 26 3.97 -21.41 -6.07
N ASP A 27 2.80 -21.81 -5.59
CA ASP A 27 1.81 -20.92 -4.98
C ASP A 27 2.32 -20.33 -3.66
N GLN A 28 3.04 -21.12 -2.84
CA GLN A 28 3.69 -20.61 -1.63
C GLN A 28 4.78 -19.58 -1.96
N VAL A 29 5.61 -19.83 -2.98
CA VAL A 29 6.63 -18.86 -3.42
C VAL A 29 5.97 -17.60 -3.96
N HIS A 30 4.92 -17.72 -4.76
CA HIS A 30 4.20 -16.56 -5.32
C HIS A 30 3.54 -15.72 -4.23
N GLY A 31 2.91 -16.37 -3.23
CA GLY A 31 2.28 -15.69 -2.10
C GLY A 31 3.29 -14.92 -1.24
N VAL A 32 4.47 -15.48 -1.00
CA VAL A 32 5.54 -14.79 -0.24
C VAL A 32 6.08 -13.59 -1.01
N VAL A 33 6.28 -13.72 -2.33
CA VAL A 33 6.74 -12.61 -3.18
C VAL A 33 5.69 -11.49 -3.22
N GLN A 34 4.41 -11.82 -3.38
CA GLN A 34 3.32 -10.84 -3.36
C GLN A 34 3.23 -10.09 -2.02
N ALA A 35 3.37 -10.80 -0.90
CA ALA A 35 3.36 -10.16 0.42
C ALA A 35 4.52 -9.18 0.60
N LEU A 36 5.71 -9.52 0.08
CA LEU A 36 6.89 -8.66 0.14
C LEU A 36 6.72 -7.43 -0.76
N THR A 37 6.27 -7.61 -2.00
CA THR A 37 5.98 -6.52 -2.93
C THR A 37 4.93 -5.56 -2.37
N GLN A 38 3.81 -6.09 -1.86
CA GLN A 38 2.75 -5.27 -1.28
C GLN A 38 3.24 -4.46 -0.08
N SER A 39 4.09 -5.05 0.77
CA SER A 39 4.69 -4.36 1.92
C SER A 39 5.61 -3.22 1.46
N SER A 40 6.47 -3.48 0.47
CA SER A 40 7.37 -2.45 -0.11
C SER A 40 6.59 -1.32 -0.80
N ASP A 41 5.55 -1.64 -1.56
CA ASP A 41 4.71 -0.65 -2.24
C ASP A 41 4.00 0.25 -1.22
N THR A 42 3.48 -0.33 -0.14
CA THR A 42 2.81 0.40 0.94
C THR A 42 3.79 1.34 1.65
N LEU A 43 5.02 0.89 1.92
CA LEU A 43 6.06 1.73 2.51
C LEU A 43 6.43 2.89 1.58
N PHE A 44 6.57 2.64 0.28
CA PHE A 44 6.87 3.68 -0.69
C PHE A 44 5.75 4.72 -0.77
N LEU A 45 4.49 4.28 -0.78
CA LEU A 45 3.33 5.17 -0.78
C LEU A 45 3.29 6.03 0.49
N LEU A 46 3.56 5.43 1.66
CA LEU A 46 3.56 6.13 2.94
C LEU A 46 4.67 7.17 3.02
N LEU A 47 5.88 6.84 2.54
CA LEU A 47 6.98 7.80 2.43
C LEU A 47 6.63 8.94 1.45
N GLY A 48 5.99 8.63 0.33
CA GLY A 48 5.47 9.64 -0.61
C GLY A 48 4.44 10.56 0.05
N ALA A 49 3.50 10.02 0.83
CA ALA A 49 2.51 10.79 1.57
C ALA A 49 3.17 11.72 2.61
N ILE A 50 4.20 11.27 3.33
CA ILE A 50 4.96 12.10 4.28
C ILE A 50 5.70 13.23 3.56
N MET A 51 6.30 12.96 2.40
CA MET A 51 6.96 14.00 1.59
C MET A 51 5.98 15.10 1.15
N VAL A 52 4.78 14.72 0.70
CA VAL A 52 3.73 15.68 0.32
C VAL A 52 3.20 16.44 1.54
N PHE A 53 3.04 15.78 2.69
CA PHE A 53 2.65 16.42 3.93
C PHE A 53 3.66 17.50 4.36
N LEU A 54 4.96 17.22 4.26
CA LEU A 54 6.01 18.18 4.59
C LEU A 54 6.03 19.41 3.68
N MET A 55 5.45 19.36 2.47
CA MET A 55 5.37 20.52 1.57
C MET A 55 4.61 21.69 2.21
N HIS A 56 3.47 21.41 2.83
CA HIS A 56 2.62 22.44 3.45
C HIS A 56 3.28 23.03 4.70
N ALA A 57 3.92 22.17 5.51
CA ALA A 57 4.69 22.59 6.68
C ALA A 57 5.94 23.41 6.30
N GLY A 58 6.60 23.06 5.18
CA GLY A 58 7.77 23.78 4.67
C GLY A 58 7.44 25.21 4.25
N PHE A 59 6.36 25.40 3.49
CA PHE A 59 5.88 26.74 3.14
C PHE A 59 5.41 27.53 4.36
N ALA A 60 4.78 26.87 5.33
CA ALA A 60 4.39 27.49 6.59
C ALA A 60 5.57 28.11 7.33
N PHE A 61 6.67 27.38 7.41
CA PHE A 61 7.85 27.85 8.13
C PHE A 61 8.50 29.05 7.43
N LEU A 62 8.50 29.07 6.10
CA LEU A 62 9.01 30.20 5.33
C LEU A 62 8.10 31.44 5.43
N GLU A 63 6.78 31.26 5.37
CA GLU A 63 5.79 32.34 5.51
C GLU A 63 5.80 32.92 6.93
N VAL A 64 5.80 32.07 7.96
CA VAL A 64 5.90 32.52 9.35
C VAL A 64 7.27 33.15 9.62
N GLY A 65 8.36 32.61 9.09
CA GLY A 65 9.72 33.13 9.30
C GLY A 65 9.98 34.51 8.69
N THR A 66 9.24 34.90 7.65
CA THR A 66 9.41 36.20 6.96
C THR A 66 8.36 37.26 7.36
N VAL A 67 7.27 36.88 8.03
CA VAL A 67 6.20 37.80 8.44
C VAL A 67 6.54 38.52 9.76
N ARG A 68 6.09 39.79 9.90
CA ARG A 68 6.27 40.61 11.11
C ARG A 68 5.79 39.85 12.36
N GLN A 69 6.59 39.87 13.43
CA GLN A 69 6.37 39.19 14.72
C GLN A 69 4.92 39.23 15.24
N LYS A 70 4.23 40.35 15.07
CA LYS A 70 2.83 40.52 15.51
C LYS A 70 1.79 39.66 14.75
N ASN A 71 2.11 39.11 13.59
CA ASN A 71 1.18 38.36 12.72
C ASN A 71 1.64 36.93 12.39
N GLN A 72 2.81 36.52 12.89
CA GLN A 72 3.37 35.18 12.69
C GLN A 72 2.46 34.07 13.22
N VAL A 73 1.88 34.28 14.41
CA VAL A 73 0.97 33.33 15.04
C VAL A 73 -0.30 33.13 14.21
N ASN A 74 -0.81 34.20 13.60
CA ASN A 74 -2.01 34.11 12.76
C ASN A 74 -1.77 33.35 11.46
N ALA A 75 -0.58 33.49 10.86
CA ALA A 75 -0.18 32.71 9.69
C ALA A 75 -0.01 31.22 10.05
N LEU A 76 0.61 30.92 11.19
CA LEU A 76 0.82 29.54 11.65
C LEU A 76 -0.51 28.81 11.91
N VAL A 77 -1.44 29.47 12.63
CA VAL A 77 -2.76 28.90 12.94
C VAL A 77 -3.54 28.57 11.67
N LYS A 78 -3.43 29.41 10.64
CA LYS A 78 -4.10 29.19 9.36
C LYS A 78 -3.67 27.88 8.71
N ILE A 79 -2.40 27.52 8.78
CA ILE A 79 -1.86 26.31 8.11
C ILE A 79 -2.17 25.05 8.92
N ILE A 80 -2.15 25.13 10.26
CA ILE A 80 -2.61 24.02 11.12
C ILE A 80 -4.12 23.78 10.92
N ALA A 81 -4.91 24.86 10.81
CA ALA A 81 -6.34 24.77 10.55
C ALA A 81 -6.62 24.16 9.17
N ASP A 82 -5.89 24.58 8.13
CA ASP A 82 -6.01 24.03 6.78
C ASP A 82 -5.67 22.52 6.74
N PHE A 83 -4.63 22.09 7.45
CA PHE A 83 -4.29 20.68 7.58
C PHE A 83 -5.36 19.88 8.35
N GLY A 84 -5.87 20.41 9.46
CA GLY A 84 -6.92 19.73 10.24
C GLY A 84 -8.24 19.61 9.49
N ILE A 85 -8.67 20.69 8.82
CA ILE A 85 -9.93 20.72 8.06
C ILE A 85 -9.83 19.84 6.82
N SER A 86 -8.69 19.84 6.11
CA SER A 86 -8.50 18.97 4.94
C SER A 86 -8.53 17.48 5.29
N ALA A 87 -7.95 17.06 6.42
CA ALA A 87 -8.03 15.68 6.90
C ALA A 87 -9.48 15.26 7.22
N ILE A 88 -10.23 16.13 7.90
CA ILE A 88 -11.65 15.90 8.22
C ILE A 88 -12.49 15.85 6.94
N ALA A 89 -12.30 16.80 6.02
CA ALA A 89 -13.02 16.86 4.76
C ALA A 89 -12.73 15.63 3.88
N TYR A 90 -11.49 15.15 3.85
CA TYR A 90 -11.13 13.93 3.14
C TYR A 90 -11.77 12.70 3.78
N PHE A 91 -11.83 12.61 5.11
CA PHE A 91 -12.46 11.50 5.80
C PHE A 91 -13.97 11.38 5.52
N PHE A 92 -14.70 12.50 5.53
CA PHE A 92 -16.16 12.49 5.36
C PHE A 92 -16.63 12.47 3.91
N ILE A 93 -15.98 13.25 3.04
CA ILE A 93 -16.43 13.44 1.65
C ILE A 93 -15.39 12.92 0.67
N GLY A 94 -14.10 13.21 0.91
CA GLY A 94 -13.03 12.87 -0.02
C GLY A 94 -12.88 11.38 -0.29
N TYR A 95 -12.99 10.52 0.73
CA TYR A 95 -12.90 9.07 0.57
C TYR A 95 -14.02 8.53 -0.33
N TRP A 96 -15.25 9.01 -0.12
CA TRP A 96 -16.39 8.60 -0.92
C TRP A 96 -16.31 9.12 -2.36
N VAL A 97 -15.78 10.33 -2.57
CA VAL A 97 -15.60 10.87 -3.93
C VAL A 97 -14.45 10.19 -4.68
N ALA A 98 -13.34 9.88 -4.00
CA ALA A 98 -12.16 9.28 -4.63
C ALA A 98 -12.33 7.79 -4.94
N TYR A 99 -13.05 7.06 -4.09
CA TYR A 99 -13.17 5.60 -4.19
C TYR A 99 -14.62 5.09 -4.35
N GLY A 100 -15.64 5.96 -4.28
CA GLY A 100 -17.05 5.55 -4.37
C GLY A 100 -17.53 5.11 -5.75
N GLY A 101 -16.65 5.11 -6.76
CA GLY A 101 -16.94 4.73 -8.15
C GLY A 101 -16.33 3.40 -8.60
N THR A 102 -15.86 2.55 -7.68
CA THR A 102 -15.39 1.18 -7.97
C THR A 102 -16.34 0.14 -7.39
#